data_AF-A0A662X6I6-F1
#
_entry.id   AF-A0A662X6I6-F1
#
_cell.length_a   1.000
_cell.length_b   1.000
_cell.length_c   1.000
_cell.angle_alpha   90.00
_cell.angle_beta   90.00
_cell.angle_gamma   90.00
#
_symmetry.space_group_name_H-M   'P 1'
#
loop_
_entity.id
_entity.type
_entity.pdbx_description
1 polymer ?
#
loop_
_entity_poly.entity_id
_entity_poly.type
_entity_poly.pdbx_seq_one_letter_code
_entity_poly.pdbx_strand_id
1 'polypeptide(L)'
;MSTGRGNRRRDANASDAIAAILHPHEGYREKLQRKGVTPKDFERENKLRVKKLQAENRERRRRERVDYVNANAWEVIKAPSTRSNQGEEARPPRRDYGRIPRYLLDRKEQWAREEEERRLNAPDPDCPPGMVLLDEDERIRTLRVLHKSLGEAQLRMNALPLSIETMMQVRRKNALETKLQEIEDAIKVFDRAKVYVAAPLTDASEKGRERTGSVAA
;
A
#
# COMPACT_ATOMS: atom_id res chain seq x y z
N MET A 1 -14.79 -62.20 3.72
CA MET A 1 -14.30 -63.32 2.88
C MET A 1 -14.99 -64.60 3.30
N SER A 2 -15.51 -65.33 2.31
CA SER A 2 -15.96 -66.74 2.31
C SER A 2 -17.15 -67.17 3.19
N THR A 3 -18.34 -67.13 2.60
CA THR A 3 -19.51 -67.90 3.00
C THR A 3 -19.39 -69.33 2.45
N GLY A 4 -18.94 -70.26 3.29
CA GLY A 4 -18.83 -71.69 2.92
C GLY A 4 -20.19 -72.37 2.79
N ARG A 5 -20.58 -72.69 1.55
CA ARG A 5 -21.68 -73.61 1.21
C ARG A 5 -21.26 -75.07 1.42
N GLY A 6 -22.25 -75.94 1.66
CA GLY A 6 -22.19 -77.40 1.43
C GLY A 6 -22.11 -78.23 2.71
N ASN A 7 -22.81 -79.35 2.91
CA ASN A 7 -23.43 -80.29 1.98
C ASN A 7 -24.68 -80.91 2.64
N ARG A 8 -25.85 -80.85 1.98
CA ARG A 8 -26.99 -81.72 2.34
C ARG A 8 -26.72 -83.10 1.74
N ARG A 9 -26.17 -84.02 2.54
CA ARG A 9 -26.07 -85.43 2.15
C ARG A 9 -27.48 -86.02 2.13
N ARG A 10 -27.96 -86.36 0.94
CA ARG A 10 -29.15 -87.16 0.71
C ARG A 10 -28.70 -88.62 0.66
N ASP A 11 -28.64 -89.25 1.81
CA ASP A 11 -28.30 -90.67 1.88
C ASP A 11 -29.56 -91.42 2.33
N ALA A 12 -30.51 -91.58 1.41
CA ALA A 12 -31.58 -92.56 1.54
C ALA A 12 -30.98 -93.92 1.13
N ASN A 13 -30.24 -94.54 2.04
CA ASN A 13 -29.64 -95.84 1.79
C ASN A 13 -30.71 -96.91 2.01
N ALA A 14 -31.01 -97.66 0.93
CA ALA A 14 -31.94 -98.78 0.90
C ALA A 14 -31.67 -99.88 1.94
N SER A 15 -30.51 -99.83 2.61
CA SER A 15 -30.14 -100.69 3.74
C SER A 15 -30.88 -100.39 5.05
N ASP A 16 -31.33 -99.14 5.27
CA ASP A 16 -32.00 -98.76 6.53
C ASP A 16 -33.43 -99.35 6.62
N ALA A 17 -34.06 -99.64 5.48
CA ALA A 17 -35.39 -100.26 5.42
C ALA A 17 -35.37 -101.74 5.84
N ILE A 18 -34.34 -102.51 5.44
CA ILE A 18 -34.17 -103.92 5.85
C ILE A 18 -33.73 -104.00 7.32
N ALA A 19 -32.85 -103.08 7.76
CA ALA A 19 -32.39 -103.03 9.15
C ALA A 19 -33.50 -102.69 10.15
N ALA A 20 -34.49 -101.89 9.76
CA ALA A 20 -35.66 -101.57 10.58
C ALA A 20 -36.62 -102.76 10.78
N ILE A 21 -36.58 -103.80 9.92
CA ILE A 21 -37.43 -105.00 10.01
C ILE A 21 -36.85 -106.03 10.99
N LEU A 22 -35.52 -106.17 11.05
CA LEU A 22 -34.87 -107.08 12.01
C LEU A 22 -34.81 -106.52 13.44
N HIS A 23 -34.87 -105.19 13.61
CA HIS A 23 -34.89 -104.54 14.93
C HIS A 23 -36.04 -103.52 15.01
N PRO A 24 -37.31 -103.97 15.13
CA PRO A 24 -38.49 -103.13 14.94
C PRO A 24 -38.72 -102.04 16.01
N HIS A 25 -37.85 -101.92 17.02
CA HIS A 25 -37.94 -100.86 18.03
C HIS A 25 -36.78 -99.86 18.06
N GLU A 26 -35.74 -100.00 17.22
CA GLU A 26 -34.55 -99.12 17.31
C GLU A 26 -34.76 -97.75 16.64
N GLY A 27 -35.36 -96.81 17.37
CA GLY A 27 -35.47 -95.41 16.96
C GLY A 27 -34.10 -94.70 16.89
N TYR A 28 -33.98 -93.65 16.06
CA TYR A 28 -32.74 -92.86 15.90
C TYR A 28 -32.17 -92.34 17.24
N ARG A 29 -33.07 -92.00 18.19
CA ARG A 29 -32.70 -91.55 19.53
C ARG A 29 -32.01 -92.65 20.36
N GLU A 30 -32.40 -93.91 20.17
CA GLU A 30 -31.84 -95.06 20.87
C GLU A 30 -30.47 -95.44 20.29
N LYS A 31 -30.29 -95.32 18.96
CA LYS A 31 -28.97 -95.46 18.30
C LYS A 31 -27.96 -94.43 18.81
N LEU A 32 -28.38 -93.19 19.09
CA LEU A 32 -27.52 -92.17 19.70
C LEU A 32 -27.14 -92.50 21.15
N GLN A 33 -28.09 -93.04 21.93
CA GLN A 33 -27.84 -93.47 23.31
C GLN A 33 -26.88 -94.66 23.40
N ARG A 34 -27.01 -95.66 22.50
CA ARG A 34 -26.09 -96.82 22.43
C ARG A 34 -24.68 -96.42 22.00
N LYS A 35 -24.55 -95.38 21.19
CA LYS A 35 -23.28 -94.71 20.86
C LYS A 35 -22.78 -93.78 21.98
N GLY A 36 -23.48 -93.71 23.12
CA GLY A 36 -23.12 -92.88 24.27
C GLY A 36 -23.29 -91.37 24.06
N VAL A 37 -23.99 -90.94 23.01
CA VAL A 37 -24.15 -89.52 22.67
C VAL A 37 -25.31 -88.92 23.46
N THR A 38 -24.98 -88.18 24.51
CA THR A 38 -25.97 -87.42 25.29
C THR A 38 -26.39 -86.13 24.58
N PRO A 39 -27.68 -85.74 24.60
CA PRO A 39 -28.12 -84.45 24.08
C PRO A 39 -27.34 -83.30 24.70
N LYS A 40 -26.81 -82.42 23.86
CA LYS A 40 -25.99 -81.29 24.29
C LYS A 40 -26.87 -80.30 25.07
N ASP A 41 -26.48 -79.99 26.30
CA ASP A 41 -27.15 -79.00 27.13
C ASP A 41 -26.69 -77.59 26.72
N PHE A 42 -27.44 -77.01 25.78
CA PHE A 42 -27.19 -75.66 25.28
C PHE A 42 -27.39 -74.58 26.36
N GLU A 43 -28.21 -74.83 27.38
CA GLU A 43 -28.45 -73.87 28.45
C GLU A 43 -27.19 -73.70 29.32
N ARG A 44 -26.56 -74.82 29.68
CA ARG A 44 -25.31 -74.83 30.44
C ARG A 44 -24.16 -74.21 29.66
N GLU A 45 -24.03 -74.51 28.35
CA GLU A 45 -23.00 -73.93 27.50
C GLU A 45 -23.18 -72.42 27.31
N ASN A 46 -24.42 -71.96 27.10
CA ASN A 46 -24.75 -70.53 26.99
C ASN A 46 -24.44 -69.79 28.29
N LYS A 47 -24.80 -70.35 29.45
CA LYS A 47 -24.45 -69.80 30.78
C LYS A 47 -22.94 -69.66 30.97
N LEU A 48 -22.16 -70.69 30.60
CA LEU A 48 -20.70 -70.65 30.68
C LEU A 48 -20.09 -69.62 29.73
N ARG A 49 -20.62 -69.51 28.51
CA ARG A 49 -20.17 -68.53 27.51
C ARG A 49 -20.41 -67.10 27.98
N VAL A 50 -21.61 -66.81 28.51
CA VAL A 50 -21.94 -65.49 29.06
C VAL A 50 -21.03 -65.17 30.26
N LYS A 51 -20.81 -66.13 31.16
CA LYS A 51 -19.91 -65.94 32.32
C LYS A 51 -18.48 -65.63 31.90
N LYS A 52 -17.95 -66.32 30.87
CA LYS A 52 -16.60 -66.08 30.34
C LYS A 52 -16.49 -64.69 29.70
N LEU A 53 -17.47 -64.29 28.90
CA LEU A 53 -17.50 -62.98 28.25
C LEU A 53 -17.61 -61.83 29.28
N GLN A 54 -18.39 -62.02 30.34
CA GLN A 54 -18.49 -61.05 31.44
C GLN A 54 -17.17 -60.91 32.21
N ALA A 55 -16.45 -62.01 32.43
CA ALA A 55 -15.14 -61.98 33.08
C ALA A 55 -14.10 -61.25 32.22
N GLU A 56 -14.06 -61.53 30.93
CA GLU A 56 -13.15 -60.88 29.97
C GLU A 56 -13.42 -59.37 29.87
N ASN A 57 -14.68 -58.96 29.78
CA ASN A 57 -15.06 -57.54 29.78
C ASN A 57 -14.68 -56.83 31.09
N ARG A 58 -14.75 -57.53 32.23
CA ARG A 58 -14.33 -57.00 33.53
C ARG A 58 -12.83 -56.79 33.59
N GLU A 59 -12.04 -57.74 33.09
CA GLU A 59 -10.59 -57.59 32.99
C GLU A 59 -10.20 -56.46 32.04
N ARG A 60 -10.85 -56.37 30.88
CA ARG A 60 -10.63 -55.29 29.92
C ARG A 60 -10.87 -53.93 30.56
N ARG A 61 -12.00 -53.75 31.23
CA ARG A 61 -12.31 -52.51 31.99
C ARG A 61 -11.32 -52.23 33.11
N ARG A 62 -10.76 -53.26 33.75
CA ARG A 62 -9.73 -53.11 34.79
C ARG A 62 -8.40 -52.63 34.19
N ARG A 63 -8.00 -53.17 33.04
CA ARG A 63 -6.78 -52.77 32.31
C ARG A 63 -6.90 -51.36 31.75
N GLU A 64 -8.09 -50.98 31.30
CA GLU A 64 -8.41 -49.64 30.76
C GLU A 64 -8.76 -48.61 31.84
N ARG A 65 -8.64 -48.95 33.13
CA ARG A 65 -8.90 -48.02 34.24
C ARG A 65 -7.72 -47.06 34.38
N VAL A 66 -7.70 -46.04 33.53
CA VAL A 66 -6.75 -44.93 33.57
C VAL A 66 -7.14 -43.99 34.72
N ASP A 67 -6.16 -43.64 35.55
CA ASP A 67 -6.33 -42.62 36.61
C ASP A 67 -6.04 -41.23 36.04
N TYR A 68 -7.09 -40.58 35.56
CA TYR A 68 -7.01 -39.28 34.91
C TYR A 68 -6.53 -38.17 35.86
N VAL A 69 -6.76 -38.28 37.17
CA VAL A 69 -6.32 -37.25 38.12
C VAL A 69 -4.80 -37.24 38.21
N ASN A 70 -4.19 -38.41 38.34
CA ASN A 70 -2.74 -38.54 38.40
C ASN A 70 -2.09 -38.23 37.04
N ALA A 71 -2.66 -38.74 35.93
CA ALA A 71 -2.15 -38.46 34.59
C ALA A 71 -2.12 -36.96 34.27
N ASN A 72 -3.21 -36.24 34.54
CA ASN A 72 -3.30 -34.80 34.30
C ASN A 72 -2.34 -34.00 35.19
N ALA A 73 -2.16 -34.40 36.46
CA ALA A 73 -1.22 -33.74 37.37
C ALA A 73 0.22 -33.82 36.83
N TRP A 74 0.64 -35.00 36.35
CA TRP A 74 1.97 -35.17 35.76
C TRP A 74 2.15 -34.42 34.43
N GLU A 75 1.09 -34.32 33.62
CA GLU A 75 1.13 -33.53 32.38
C GLU A 75 1.37 -32.05 32.67
N VAL A 76 0.69 -31.47 33.67
CA VAL A 76 0.89 -30.06 34.06
C VAL A 76 2.28 -29.83 34.65
N ILE A 77 2.80 -30.76 35.46
CA ILE A 77 4.13 -30.64 36.08
C ILE A 77 5.25 -30.70 35.02
N LYS A 78 5.09 -31.55 33.99
CA LYS A 78 6.08 -31.70 32.92
C LYS A 78 6.02 -30.59 31.87
N ALA A 79 4.93 -29.83 31.81
CA ALA A 79 4.79 -28.75 30.85
C ALA A 79 5.79 -27.63 31.17
N PRO A 80 6.68 -27.24 30.23
CA PRO A 80 7.59 -26.13 30.45
C PRO A 80 6.81 -24.80 30.53
N SER A 81 7.21 -23.93 31.46
CA SER A 81 6.63 -22.58 31.56
C SER A 81 6.95 -21.79 30.30
N THR A 82 5.93 -21.49 29.49
CA THR A 82 6.05 -20.63 28.28
C THR A 82 6.08 -19.15 28.61
N ARG A 83 5.85 -18.78 29.88
CA ARG A 83 5.94 -17.40 30.34
C ARG A 83 7.38 -17.09 30.75
N SER A 84 8.17 -16.67 29.77
CA SER A 84 9.31 -15.81 30.08
C SER A 84 8.74 -14.50 30.62
N ASN A 85 8.81 -14.28 31.94
CA ASN A 85 8.82 -12.93 32.49
C ASN A 85 10.12 -12.29 31.98
N GLN A 86 10.09 -11.78 30.76
CA GLN A 86 11.08 -10.82 30.30
C GLN A 86 10.82 -9.58 31.14
N GLY A 87 11.45 -9.52 32.31
CA GLY A 87 11.62 -8.27 33.02
C GLY A 87 12.14 -7.24 32.04
N GLU A 88 11.78 -5.97 32.24
CA GLU A 88 12.14 -4.84 31.39
C GLU A 88 13.67 -4.66 31.35
N GLU A 89 14.38 -5.54 30.64
CA GLU A 89 15.77 -5.35 30.31
C GLU A 89 15.83 -4.26 29.26
N ALA A 90 16.53 -3.17 29.58
CA ALA A 90 16.76 -2.06 28.67
C ALA A 90 17.37 -2.61 27.38
N ARG A 91 16.55 -2.68 26.32
CA ARG A 91 16.94 -3.20 25.02
C ARG A 91 18.20 -2.45 24.57
N PRO A 92 19.28 -3.14 24.18
CA PRO A 92 20.51 -2.46 23.78
C PRO A 92 20.20 -1.47 22.66
N PRO A 93 20.79 -0.25 22.70
CA PRO A 93 20.54 0.75 21.68
C PRO A 93 20.89 0.15 20.30
N ARG A 94 20.01 0.40 19.32
CA ARG A 94 20.24 -0.07 17.96
C ARG A 94 21.49 0.61 17.40
N ARG A 95 22.18 -0.03 16.45
CA ARG A 95 23.44 0.49 15.85
C ARG A 95 23.28 1.85 15.18
N ASP A 96 22.06 2.20 14.80
CA ASP A 96 21.61 3.43 14.16
C ASP A 96 21.05 4.45 15.15
N TYR A 97 21.11 4.19 16.46
CA TYR A 97 20.71 5.14 17.47
C TYR A 97 21.51 6.45 17.33
N GLY A 98 20.81 7.57 17.27
CA GLY A 98 21.40 8.90 17.03
C GLY A 98 21.72 9.23 15.57
N ARG A 99 21.58 8.28 14.63
CA ARG A 99 21.71 8.57 13.20
C ARG A 99 20.39 9.06 12.62
N ILE A 100 20.45 10.13 11.85
CA ILE A 100 19.29 10.66 11.14
C ILE A 100 18.99 9.73 9.95
N PRO A 101 17.75 9.23 9.81
CA PRO A 101 17.32 8.49 8.63
C PRO A 101 17.56 9.25 7.32
N ARG A 102 17.98 8.53 6.26
CA ARG A 102 18.31 9.12 4.95
C ARG A 102 17.20 10.03 4.40
N TYR A 103 15.94 9.61 4.48
CA TYR A 103 14.82 10.38 3.95
C TYR A 103 14.67 11.78 4.61
N LEU A 104 15.11 11.95 5.86
CA LEU A 104 15.10 13.26 6.52
C LEU A 104 16.22 14.16 6.02
N LEU A 105 17.37 13.58 5.64
CA LEU A 105 18.45 14.31 4.99
C LEU A 105 18.03 14.76 3.59
N ASP A 106 17.48 13.83 2.80
CA ASP A 106 16.98 14.10 1.46
C ASP A 106 15.89 15.19 1.49
N ARG A 107 14.99 15.14 2.48
CA ARG A 107 13.95 16.16 2.67
C ARG A 107 14.52 17.53 3.06
N LYS A 108 15.55 17.58 3.90
CA LYS A 108 16.23 18.84 4.22
C LYS A 108 16.91 19.45 2.99
N GLU A 109 17.50 18.60 2.16
CA GLU A 109 18.10 19.05 0.90
C GLU A 109 17.04 19.59 -0.07
N GLN A 110 15.89 18.92 -0.19
CA GLN A 110 14.76 19.41 -0.98
C GLN A 110 14.29 20.78 -0.51
N TRP A 111 14.07 20.96 0.79
CA TRP A 111 13.68 22.26 1.35
C TRP A 111 14.75 23.32 1.12
N ALA A 112 16.03 22.98 1.25
CA ALA A 112 17.12 23.92 0.98
C ALA A 112 17.14 24.39 -0.48
N ARG A 113 16.91 23.48 -1.44
CA ARG A 113 16.82 23.83 -2.87
C ARG A 113 15.60 24.70 -3.17
N GLU A 114 14.43 24.34 -2.64
CA GLU A 114 13.20 25.11 -2.84
C GLU A 114 13.31 26.51 -2.22
N GLU A 115 13.90 26.64 -1.04
CA GLU A 115 14.14 27.94 -0.38
C GLU A 115 15.13 28.79 -1.19
N GLU A 116 16.16 28.19 -1.78
CA GLU A 116 17.10 28.87 -2.65
C GLU A 116 16.43 29.35 -3.95
N GLU A 117 15.61 28.52 -4.59
CA GLU A 117 14.81 28.91 -5.75
C GLU A 117 13.83 30.03 -5.40
N ARG A 118 13.18 29.95 -4.23
CA ARG A 118 12.29 31.00 -3.72
C ARG A 118 13.05 32.30 -3.45
N ARG A 119 14.28 32.23 -2.97
CA ARG A 119 15.14 33.40 -2.74
C ARG A 119 15.63 34.02 -4.05
N LEU A 120 15.97 33.20 -5.05
CA LEU A 120 16.36 33.67 -6.39
C LEU A 120 15.19 34.32 -7.12
N ASN A 121 14.00 33.73 -6.99
CA ASN A 121 12.76 34.25 -7.57
C ASN A 121 12.05 35.26 -6.67
N ALA A 122 12.57 35.55 -5.47
CA ALA A 122 11.97 36.53 -4.60
C ALA A 122 11.99 37.86 -5.32
N PRO A 123 10.83 38.53 -5.47
CA PRO A 123 10.82 39.86 -6.06
C PRO A 123 11.73 40.78 -5.26
N ASP A 124 12.42 41.68 -5.95
CA ASP A 124 13.32 42.65 -5.33
C ASP A 124 12.58 43.36 -4.17
N PRO A 125 13.12 43.34 -2.93
CA PRO A 125 12.48 43.98 -1.78
C PRO A 125 12.18 45.47 -2.00
N ASP A 126 12.91 46.13 -2.92
CA ASP A 126 12.72 47.53 -3.27
C ASP A 126 11.69 47.75 -4.41
N CYS A 127 11.12 46.69 -4.99
CA CYS A 127 10.14 46.81 -6.08
C CYS A 127 8.79 47.30 -5.53
N PRO A 128 8.30 48.49 -5.96
CA PRO A 128 7.00 48.99 -5.51
C PRO A 128 5.85 48.08 -5.96
N PRO A 129 4.75 47.99 -5.19
CA PRO A 129 3.60 47.17 -5.55
C PRO A 129 2.96 47.64 -6.87
N GLY A 130 2.59 46.70 -7.74
CA GLY A 130 1.99 46.98 -9.05
C GLY A 130 2.97 47.41 -10.14
N MET A 131 4.28 47.43 -9.84
CA MET A 131 5.34 47.70 -10.80
C MET A 131 6.12 46.42 -11.12
N VAL A 132 6.75 46.40 -12.28
CA VAL A 132 7.62 45.31 -12.76
C VAL A 132 8.96 45.89 -13.18
N LEU A 133 10.05 45.17 -12.91
CA LEU A 133 11.38 45.54 -13.38
C LEU A 133 11.43 45.45 -14.90
N LEU A 134 11.86 46.52 -15.56
CA LEU A 134 12.06 46.56 -17.01
C LEU A 134 13.31 45.75 -17.39
N ASP A 135 13.19 44.93 -18.43
CA ASP A 135 14.31 44.17 -18.97
C ASP A 135 15.44 45.08 -19.45
N GLU A 136 16.68 44.64 -19.23
CA GLU A 136 17.88 45.40 -19.59
C GLU A 136 17.94 45.75 -21.08
N ASP A 137 17.60 44.78 -21.94
CA ASP A 137 17.60 44.98 -23.38
C ASP A 137 16.57 46.03 -23.83
N GLU A 138 15.38 46.03 -23.20
CA GLU A 138 14.35 47.01 -23.46
C GLU A 138 14.78 48.40 -22.98
N ARG A 139 15.40 48.48 -21.80
CA ARG A 139 15.98 49.73 -21.28
C ARG A 139 17.03 50.32 -22.21
N ILE A 140 17.95 49.51 -22.73
CA ILE A 140 18.98 49.97 -23.66
C ILE A 140 18.34 50.45 -24.98
N ARG A 141 17.31 49.76 -25.46
CA ARG A 141 16.56 50.18 -26.67
C ARG A 141 15.87 51.52 -26.46
N THR A 142 15.19 51.73 -25.33
CA THR A 142 14.53 53.02 -25.05
C THR A 142 15.56 54.14 -24.91
N LEU A 143 16.68 53.92 -24.22
CA LEU A 143 17.78 54.88 -24.14
C LEU A 143 18.32 55.28 -25.51
N ARG A 144 18.54 54.32 -26.42
CA ARG A 144 18.98 54.62 -27.80
C ARG A 144 17.99 55.52 -28.53
N VAL A 145 16.69 55.25 -28.39
CA VAL A 145 15.63 56.08 -28.99
C VAL A 145 15.63 57.48 -28.39
N LEU A 146 15.77 57.61 -27.06
CA LEU A 146 15.82 58.89 -26.37
C LEU A 146 17.06 59.72 -26.75
N HIS A 147 18.24 59.11 -26.85
CA HIS A 147 19.44 59.82 -27.31
C HIS A 147 19.31 60.32 -28.75
N LYS A 148 18.70 59.53 -29.63
CA LYS A 148 18.42 59.96 -31.01
C LYS A 148 17.45 61.14 -31.03
N SER A 149 16.36 61.07 -30.27
CA SER A 149 15.36 62.14 -30.21
C SER A 149 15.92 63.42 -29.58
N LEU A 150 16.83 63.30 -28.60
CA LEU A 150 17.58 64.41 -28.02
C LEU A 150 18.41 65.12 -29.09
N GLY A 151 19.20 64.38 -29.87
CA GLY A 151 20.00 64.96 -30.95
C GLY A 151 19.16 65.67 -32.01
N GLU A 152 18.02 65.09 -32.39
CA GLU A 152 17.06 65.73 -33.30
C GLU A 152 16.44 67.00 -32.73
N ALA A 153 16.08 67.01 -31.43
CA ALA A 153 15.52 68.17 -30.76
C ALA A 153 16.55 69.30 -30.60
N GLN A 154 17.80 68.96 -30.26
CA GLN A 154 18.92 69.90 -30.21
C GLN A 154 19.19 70.52 -31.58
N LEU A 155 19.18 69.73 -32.66
CA LEU A 155 19.36 70.25 -34.01
C LEU A 155 18.24 71.24 -34.39
N ARG A 156 16.99 70.97 -33.99
CA ARG A 156 15.87 71.90 -34.18
C ARG A 156 15.99 73.17 -33.34
N MET A 157 16.51 73.06 -32.12
CA MET A 157 16.79 74.21 -31.25
C MET A 157 17.87 75.09 -31.87
N ASN A 158 18.97 74.49 -32.33
CA ASN A 158 20.09 75.18 -32.96
C ASN A 158 19.70 75.81 -34.32
N ALA A 159 18.66 75.30 -34.98
CA ALA A 159 18.11 75.87 -36.21
C ALA A 159 17.16 77.06 -35.98
N LEU A 160 16.90 77.48 -34.73
CA LEU A 160 16.12 78.67 -34.46
C LEU A 160 16.90 79.94 -34.85
N PRO A 161 16.20 81.01 -35.28
CA PRO A 161 16.85 82.29 -35.56
C PRO A 161 17.47 82.89 -34.30
N LEU A 162 18.57 83.63 -34.46
CA LEU A 162 19.30 84.27 -33.36
C LEU A 162 18.46 85.31 -32.59
N SER A 163 17.50 85.95 -33.27
CA SER A 163 16.54 86.91 -32.70
C SER A 163 15.13 86.31 -32.70
N ILE A 164 14.44 86.42 -31.56
CA ILE A 164 13.06 85.95 -31.36
C ILE A 164 12.19 87.18 -31.11
N GLU A 165 11.48 87.63 -32.14
CA GLU A 165 10.71 88.88 -32.10
C GLU A 165 9.21 88.62 -31.98
N THR A 166 8.72 87.55 -32.61
CA THR A 166 7.30 87.24 -32.64
C THR A 166 6.90 86.27 -31.52
N MET A 167 5.69 86.46 -30.98
CA MET A 167 5.12 85.57 -29.96
C MET A 167 5.05 84.10 -30.43
N MET A 168 4.89 83.86 -31.73
CA MET A 168 4.92 82.52 -32.31
C MET A 168 6.30 81.87 -32.24
N GLN A 169 7.38 82.62 -32.50
CA GLN A 169 8.74 82.12 -32.34
C GLN A 169 9.05 81.81 -30.87
N VAL A 170 8.59 82.65 -29.92
CA VAL A 170 8.71 82.39 -28.48
C VAL A 170 8.02 81.08 -28.10
N ARG A 171 6.76 80.88 -28.54
CA ARG A 171 6.02 79.63 -28.27
C ARG A 171 6.74 78.40 -28.84
N ARG A 172 7.28 78.50 -30.06
CA ARG A 172 8.05 77.42 -30.68
C ARG A 172 9.32 77.10 -29.91
N LYS A 173 10.05 78.13 -29.45
CA LYS A 173 11.26 77.98 -28.64
C LYS A 173 10.94 77.29 -27.32
N ASN A 174 9.95 77.79 -26.58
CA ASN A 174 9.53 77.22 -25.30
C ASN A 174 9.07 75.76 -25.46
N ALA A 175 8.33 75.44 -26.53
CA ALA A 175 7.91 74.06 -26.79
C ALA A 175 9.08 73.11 -27.09
N LEU A 176 10.16 73.61 -27.70
CA LEU A 176 11.39 72.83 -27.91
C LEU A 176 12.19 72.68 -26.60
N GLU A 177 12.24 73.72 -25.76
CA GLU A 177 12.89 73.68 -24.45
C GLU A 177 12.19 72.69 -23.51
N THR A 178 10.85 72.73 -23.43
CA THR A 178 10.09 71.77 -22.62
C THR A 178 10.31 70.35 -23.11
N LYS A 179 10.29 70.13 -24.43
CA LYS A 179 10.55 68.81 -25.01
C LYS A 179 11.97 68.32 -24.73
N LEU A 180 12.98 69.19 -24.80
CA LEU A 180 14.35 68.84 -24.43
C LEU A 180 14.42 68.42 -22.95
N GLN A 181 13.82 69.20 -22.06
CA GLN A 181 13.76 68.90 -20.64
C GLN A 181 13.07 67.55 -20.36
N GLU A 182 11.93 67.28 -21.00
CA GLU A 182 11.22 66.00 -20.88
C GLU A 182 12.09 64.81 -21.32
N ILE A 183 12.83 64.95 -22.43
CA ILE A 183 13.72 63.89 -22.95
C ILE A 183 14.90 63.69 -21.99
N GLU A 184 15.51 64.75 -21.50
CA GLU A 184 16.61 64.67 -20.54
C GLU A 184 16.18 64.02 -19.22
N ASP A 185 15.00 64.37 -18.72
CA ASP A 185 14.44 63.77 -17.50
C ASP A 185 14.09 62.29 -17.72
N ALA A 186 13.57 61.93 -18.90
CA ALA A 186 13.38 60.52 -19.27
C ALA A 186 14.72 59.77 -19.31
N ILE A 187 15.76 60.34 -19.93
CA ILE A 187 17.10 59.73 -19.97
C ILE A 187 17.61 59.51 -18.55
N LYS A 188 17.53 60.50 -17.65
CA LYS A 188 17.94 60.34 -16.24
C LYS A 188 17.22 59.20 -15.51
N VAL A 189 15.96 58.93 -15.85
CA VAL A 189 15.19 57.80 -15.29
C VAL A 189 15.69 56.49 -15.87
N PHE A 190 15.86 56.39 -17.19
CA PHE A 190 16.26 55.15 -17.87
C PHE A 190 17.75 54.82 -17.78
N ASP A 191 18.60 55.79 -17.41
CA ASP A 191 20.04 55.60 -17.19
C ASP A 191 20.32 54.88 -15.85
N ARG A 192 19.30 54.74 -14.99
CA ARG A 192 19.40 53.96 -13.75
C ARG A 192 19.51 52.46 -14.08
N ALA A 193 20.35 51.76 -13.32
CA ALA A 193 20.55 50.31 -13.46
C ALA A 193 19.29 49.46 -13.17
N LYS A 194 18.29 50.01 -12.46
CA LYS A 194 16.99 49.37 -12.22
C LYS A 194 15.90 50.37 -12.53
N VAL A 195 15.02 50.03 -13.45
CA VAL A 195 13.88 50.87 -13.87
C VAL A 195 12.62 50.03 -13.69
N TYR A 196 11.68 50.57 -12.93
CA TYR A 196 10.39 49.92 -12.70
C TYR A 196 9.33 50.59 -13.56
N VAL A 197 8.53 49.79 -14.24
CA VAL A 197 7.44 50.25 -15.11
C VAL A 197 6.13 49.67 -14.58
N ALA A 198 5.04 50.40 -14.77
CA ALA A 198 3.71 49.89 -14.43
C ALA A 198 3.49 48.57 -15.18
N ALA A 199 3.07 47.52 -14.48
CA ALA A 199 2.79 46.24 -15.10
C ALA A 199 1.84 46.46 -16.28
N PRO A 200 2.16 45.98 -17.50
CA PRO A 200 1.24 46.10 -18.60
C PRO A 200 -0.08 45.45 -18.18
N LEU A 201 -1.19 46.17 -18.39
CA LEU A 201 -2.53 45.61 -18.27
C LEU A 201 -2.65 44.55 -19.37
N THR A 202 -2.10 43.37 -19.14
CA THR A 202 -2.27 42.25 -20.06
C THR A 202 -3.72 41.84 -19.94
N ASP A 203 -4.53 42.21 -20.92
CA ASP A 203 -5.83 41.58 -21.12
C ASP A 203 -5.58 40.08 -21.25
N ALA A 204 -5.84 39.33 -20.17
CA ALA A 204 -5.58 37.88 -20.07
C ALA A 204 -6.39 37.02 -21.07
N SER A 205 -7.03 37.65 -22.06
CA SER A 205 -7.91 37.08 -23.08
C SER A 205 -7.15 36.39 -24.22
N GLU A 206 -5.94 36.82 -24.59
CA GLU A 206 -5.31 36.32 -25.83
C GLU A 206 -4.52 35.01 -25.65
N LYS A 207 -3.96 34.74 -24.46
CA LYS A 207 -3.12 33.53 -24.22
C LYS A 207 -3.89 32.20 -24.22
N GLY A 208 -5.24 32.23 -24.24
CA GLY A 208 -6.09 31.04 -24.32
C GLY A 208 -6.41 30.57 -25.74
N ARG A 209 -6.17 31.40 -26.77
CA ARG A 209 -6.66 31.14 -28.14
C ARG A 209 -5.71 30.28 -28.99
N GLU A 210 -4.43 30.23 -28.64
CA GLU A 210 -3.42 29.52 -29.45
C GLU A 210 -3.29 28.03 -29.12
N ARG A 211 -3.79 27.56 -27.96
CA ARG A 211 -3.63 26.16 -27.54
C ARG A 211 -4.62 25.18 -28.17
N THR A 212 -5.71 25.65 -28.78
CA THR A 212 -6.76 24.78 -29.34
C THR A 212 -6.62 24.53 -30.85
N GLY A 213 -5.60 25.10 -31.51
CA GLY A 213 -5.45 25.02 -32.97
C GLY A 213 -4.60 23.86 -33.52
N SER A 214 -3.94 23.04 -32.68
CA SER A 214 -2.94 22.08 -33.16
C SER A 214 -3.29 20.59 -33.02
N VAL A 215 -4.54 20.23 -32.67
CA VAL A 215 -4.98 18.82 -32.51
C VAL A 215 -6.06 18.43 -33.52
N ALA A 216 -5.82 18.70 -34.81
CA ALA A 216 -6.62 18.15 -35.90
C ALA A 216 -5.76 17.98 -37.17
N ALA A 217 -5.05 16.85 -37.26
CA ALA A 217 -4.54 16.26 -38.49
C ALA A 217 -4.33 14.76 -38.27
#